data_AF-A0A355SLB4-F1
#
_entry.id   AF-A0A355SLB4-F1
#
_cell.length_a   1.000
_cell.length_b   1.000
_cell.length_c   1.000
_cell.angle_alpha   90.00
_cell.angle_beta   90.00
_cell.angle_gamma   90.00
#
_symmetry.space_group_name_H-M   'P 1'
#
loop_
_entity.id
_entity.type
_entity.pdbx_description
1 polymer ?
#
loop_
_entity_poly.entity_id
_entity_poly.type
_entity_poly.pdbx_seq_one_letter_code
_entity_poly.pdbx_strand_id
1 'polypeptide(L)' 'MKTIGVLTSGGDAPGMNAAIRAVVRSGIDKNLKVMGIRRGY' A
#
# COMPACT_ATOMS: atom_id res chain seq x y z
N MET A 1 12.65 7.97 -10.41
CA MET A 1 11.49 8.13 -9.51
C MET A 1 11.50 6.98 -8.51
N LYS A 2 11.45 7.22 -7.19
CA LYS A 2 11.47 6.17 -6.14
C LYS A 2 10.20 6.22 -5.27
N THR A 3 9.04 6.37 -5.90
CA THR A 3 7.74 6.46 -5.23
C THR A 3 6.82 5.37 -5.75
N ILE A 4 6.15 4.65 -4.84
CA ILE A 4 5.16 3.61 -5.16
C ILE A 4 3.79 3.99 -4.59
N GLY A 5 2.71 3.62 -5.29
CA GLY A 5 1.33 3.78 -4.85
C GLY A 5 0.74 2.44 -4.37
N VAL A 6 -0.11 2.46 -3.35
CA VAL A 6 -0.88 1.29 -2.90
C VAL A 6 -2.36 1.65 -2.80
N LEU A 7 -3.22 0.77 -3.32
CA LEU A 7 -4.68 0.91 -3.34
C LEU A 7 -5.32 -0.46 -3.13
N THR A 8 -6.52 -0.49 -2.56
CA THR A 8 -7.38 -1.68 -2.53
C THR A 8 -8.56 -1.45 -3.46
N SER A 9 -8.92 -2.48 -4.24
CA SER A 9 -10.05 -2.47 -5.17
C SER A 9 -10.87 -3.74 -4.96
N GLY A 10 -12.19 -3.66 -5.17
CA GLY A 10 -13.14 -4.70 -4.81
C GLY A 10 -13.69 -4.54 -3.39
N GLY A 11 -14.36 -5.58 -2.90
CA GLY A 11 -14.90 -5.60 -1.53
C GLY A 11 -13.80 -5.79 -0.48
N ASP A 12 -14.00 -5.20 0.70
CA ASP A 12 -13.06 -5.34 1.81
C ASP A 12 -13.00 -6.80 2.31
N ALA A 13 -11.78 -7.27 2.57
CA ALA A 13 -11.52 -8.60 3.10
C ALA A 13 -10.58 -8.56 4.32
N PRO A 14 -10.72 -9.53 5.26
CA PRO A 14 -9.77 -9.71 6.33
C PRO A 14 -8.33 -9.82 5.78
N GLY A 15 -7.40 -9.08 6.38
CA GLY A 15 -5.99 -9.10 6.00
C GLY A 15 -5.55 -7.99 5.03
N MET A 16 -6.46 -7.25 4.40
CA MET A 16 -6.08 -6.14 3.50
C MET A 16 -5.25 -5.06 4.21
N ASN A 17 -5.61 -4.70 5.45
CA ASN A 17 -4.82 -3.76 6.26
C ASN A 17 -3.42 -4.29 6.60
N ALA A 18 -3.30 -5.60 6.83
CA ALA A 18 -2.00 -6.23 7.08
C ALA A 18 -1.12 -6.21 5.83
N ALA A 19 -1.71 -6.45 4.64
CA ALA A 19 -1.03 -6.36 3.36
C ALA A 19 -0.55 -4.92 3.07
N ILE A 20 -1.41 -3.91 3.26
CA ILE A 20 -1.04 -2.49 3.14
C ILE A 20 0.15 -2.18 4.08
N ARG A 21 0.07 -2.60 5.34
CA ARG A 21 1.15 -2.40 6.32
C ARG A 21 2.46 -3.04 5.86
N ALA A 22 2.41 -4.27 5.34
CA ALA A 22 3.60 -4.98 4.86
C ALA A 22 4.25 -4.24 3.68
N VAL A 23 3.45 -3.76 2.72
CA VAL A 23 3.93 -2.96 1.58
C VAL A 23 4.57 -1.66 2.04
N VAL A 24 3.90 -0.91 2.93
CA VAL A 24 4.42 0.37 3.45
C VAL A 24 5.75 0.16 4.17
N ARG A 25 5.85 -0.83 5.06
CA ARG A 25 7.07 -1.11 5.83
C ARG A 25 8.21 -1.57 4.94
N SER A 26 7.94 -2.46 3.98
CA SER A 26 8.94 -2.93 3.02
C SER A 26 9.42 -1.82 2.08
N GLY A 27 8.53 -0.89 1.71
CA GLY A 27 8.88 0.27 0.91
C GLY A 27 9.81 1.23 1.65
N ILE A 28 9.49 1.53 2.91
CA ILE A 28 10.34 2.38 3.77
C ILE A 28 11.73 1.76 3.95
N ASP A 29 11.80 0.46 4.25
CA ASP A 29 13.06 -0.28 4.40
C ASP A 29 13.95 -0.19 3.13
N LYS A 30 13.31 -0.19 1.95
CA LYS A 30 13.98 -0.03 0.66
C LYS A 30 14.23 1.42 0.24
N ASN A 31 14.09 2.39 1.14
CA ASN A 31 14.19 3.83 0.86
C ASN A 31 13.26 4.30 -0.27
N LEU A 32 12.04 3.73 -0.34
CA LEU A 32 10.98 4.14 -1.26
C LEU A 32 9.97 5.03 -0.54
N LYS A 33 9.48 6.06 -1.23
CA LYS A 33 8.31 6.81 -0.79
C LYS A 33 7.05 6.01 -1.12
N VAL A 34 6.14 5.84 -0.15
CA VAL A 34 4.88 5.09 -0.36
C VAL A 34 3.70 6.05 -0.25
N MET A 35 2.78 5.99 -1.21
CA MET A 35 1.55 6.78 -1.23
C MET A 35 0.32 5.87 -1.21
N GLY A 36 -0.62 6.14 -0.31
CA GLY A 36 -1.92 5.47 -0.30
C GLY A 36 -2.90 6.17 -1.24
N ILE A 37 -3.58 5.41 -2.10
CA ILE A 37 -4.67 5.89 -2.94
C ILE A 37 -5.97 5.42 -2.31
N ARG A 38 -6.86 6.37 -2.01
CA ARG A 38 -8.13 6.10 -1.34
C ARG A 38 -9.21 5.82 -2.39
N ARG A 39 -10.20 4.99 -2.00
CA ARG A 39 -11.39 4.63 -2.80
C ARG A 39 -11.09 3.80 -4.06
N GLY A 40 -10.03 2.99 -4.04
CA GLY A 40 -9.74 2.07 -5.15
C GLY A 40 -9.62 2.79 -6.50
N TYR A 41 -10.04 2.09 -7.56
CA TYR A 41 -10.25 2.67 -8.89
C TYR A 41 -11.66 3.24 -9.00
#